data_AF-A0A2D6W1Z7-F1
#
_entry.id   AF-A0A2D6W1Z7-F1
#
_cell.length_a   1.000
_cell.length_b   1.000
_cell.length_c   1.000
_cell.angle_alpha   90.00
_cell.angle_beta   90.00
_cell.angle_gamma   90.00
#
_symmetry.space_group_name_H-M   'P 1'
#
loop_
_entity.id
_entity.type
_entity.pdbx_description
1 polymer ?
#
loop_
_entity_poly.entity_id
_entity_poly.type
_entity_poly.pdbx_seq_one_letter_code
_entity_poly.pdbx_strand_id
1 'polypeptide(L)'
;MMRTLLTVTLSGCVMLPVTVAANDDKTQAYIDQLTSMGFPAPKDNQLVHIPPTMADLEEADIHPELKKVIRRGYDLFTNTQQLRGKNVFNNMNCSSCHLGEGRMPFSAPIWPAAVTLPGYRGKNGHVNNLEERIAGCFTYSMNGKPLEY
;
A
#
# COMPACT_ATOMS: atom_id res chain seq x y z
N MET A 1 34.03 -20.22 -58.96
CA MET A 1 33.97 -20.97 -57.69
C MET A 1 34.80 -20.19 -56.67
N MET A 2 34.15 -19.36 -55.84
CA MET A 2 34.48 -19.02 -54.43
C MET A 2 33.58 -17.85 -54.04
N ARG A 3 32.67 -18.08 -53.07
CA ARG A 3 31.67 -17.13 -52.58
C ARG A 3 32.32 -16.30 -51.47
N THR A 4 32.40 -14.98 -51.64
CA THR A 4 32.81 -14.08 -50.55
C THR A 4 31.58 -13.79 -49.69
N LEU A 5 31.56 -14.34 -48.48
CA LEU A 5 30.49 -14.14 -47.50
C LEU A 5 30.49 -12.70 -47.00
N LEU A 6 29.33 -12.05 -47.08
CA LEU A 6 28.99 -10.85 -46.32
C LEU A 6 28.93 -11.21 -44.83
N THR A 7 29.78 -10.60 -44.01
CA THR A 7 29.62 -10.59 -42.56
C THR A 7 28.86 -9.33 -42.17
N VAL A 8 27.55 -9.44 -42.02
CA VAL A 8 26.72 -8.41 -41.39
C VAL A 8 26.83 -8.61 -39.89
N THR A 9 27.60 -7.75 -39.21
CA THR A 9 27.62 -7.69 -37.75
C THR A 9 26.30 -7.11 -37.25
N LEU A 10 25.40 -7.98 -36.81
CA LEU A 10 24.18 -7.58 -36.09
C LEU A 10 24.61 -7.18 -34.67
N SER A 11 24.87 -5.89 -34.45
CA SER A 11 25.08 -5.35 -33.10
C SER A 11 23.74 -5.34 -32.38
N GLY A 12 23.40 -6.46 -31.75
CA GLY A 12 22.21 -6.59 -30.92
C GLY A 12 22.34 -5.70 -29.69
N CYS A 13 21.76 -4.50 -29.76
CA CYS A 13 21.50 -3.70 -28.58
C CYS A 13 20.42 -4.41 -27.78
N VAL A 14 20.82 -5.21 -26.79
CA VAL A 14 19.93 -5.75 -25.77
C VAL A 14 19.44 -4.56 -24.96
N MET A 15 18.34 -3.98 -25.39
CA MET A 15 17.56 -3.04 -24.59
C MET A 15 16.90 -3.86 -23.48
N LEU A 16 17.64 -4.10 -22.40
CA LEU A 16 17.02 -4.48 -21.14
C LEU A 16 16.01 -3.38 -20.82
N PRO A 17 14.73 -3.70 -20.59
CA PRO A 17 13.76 -2.70 -20.18
C PRO A 17 14.23 -2.18 -18.83
N VAL A 18 14.72 -0.94 -18.81
CA VAL A 18 15.16 -0.20 -17.61
C VAL A 18 14.08 -0.24 -16.51
N THR A 19 12.81 -0.39 -16.91
CA THR A 19 11.65 -0.52 -16.02
C THR A 19 11.67 -1.77 -15.13
N VAL A 20 12.25 -2.89 -15.57
CA VAL A 20 12.31 -4.13 -14.76
C VAL A 20 13.38 -4.02 -13.68
N ALA A 21 14.56 -3.47 -14.00
CA ALA A 21 15.63 -3.26 -13.04
C ALA A 21 15.27 -2.24 -11.95
N ALA A 22 14.57 -1.15 -12.32
CA ALA A 22 14.16 -0.12 -11.35
C ALA A 22 13.12 -0.62 -10.33
N ASN A 23 12.25 -1.56 -10.72
CA ASN A 23 11.32 -2.20 -9.79
C ASN A 23 12.03 -3.16 -8.83
N ASP A 24 13.11 -3.81 -9.27
CA ASP A 24 13.91 -4.71 -8.44
C ASP A 24 14.70 -3.92 -7.37
N ASP A 25 15.32 -2.80 -7.74
CA ASP A 25 16.08 -1.94 -6.81
C ASP A 25 15.20 -1.34 -5.70
N LYS A 26 14.02 -0.80 -6.05
CA LYS A 26 13.06 -0.27 -5.05
C LYS A 26 12.54 -1.37 -4.13
N THR A 27 12.32 -2.56 -4.67
CA THR A 27 11.87 -3.74 -3.91
C THR A 27 12.93 -4.19 -2.93
N GLN A 28 14.19 -4.30 -3.38
CA GLN A 28 15.30 -4.72 -2.53
C GLN A 28 15.57 -3.69 -1.43
N ALA A 29 15.59 -2.38 -1.75
CA ALA A 29 15.74 -1.33 -0.76
C ALA A 29 14.65 -1.37 0.32
N TYR A 30 13.41 -1.70 -0.07
CA TYR A 30 12.31 -1.85 0.87
C TYR A 30 12.48 -3.07 1.79
N ILE A 31 12.93 -4.20 1.22
CA ILE A 31 13.23 -5.43 1.98
C ILE A 31 14.38 -5.18 2.95
N ASP A 32 15.44 -4.52 2.50
CA ASP A 32 16.61 -4.17 3.33
C ASP A 32 16.19 -3.25 4.50
N GLN A 33 15.32 -2.28 4.23
CA GLN A 33 14.75 -1.45 5.28
C GLN A 33 13.99 -2.29 6.32
N LEU A 34 13.08 -3.17 5.89
CA LEU A 34 12.30 -4.01 6.82
C LEU A 34 13.17 -4.99 7.61
N THR A 35 14.14 -5.61 6.96
CA THR A 35 15.07 -6.55 7.62
C THR A 35 16.00 -5.83 8.60
N SER A 36 16.43 -4.60 8.31
CA SER A 36 17.18 -3.78 9.26
C SER A 36 16.39 -3.44 10.54
N MET A 37 15.05 -3.41 10.43
CA MET A 37 14.13 -3.25 11.57
C MET A 37 13.84 -4.57 12.31
N GLY A 38 14.43 -5.70 11.88
CA GLY A 38 14.27 -7.01 12.51
C GLY A 38 13.10 -7.85 11.99
N PHE A 39 12.44 -7.43 10.91
CA PHE A 39 11.40 -8.26 10.26
C PHE A 39 12.03 -9.39 9.43
N PRO A 40 11.35 -10.55 9.30
CA PRO A 40 11.89 -11.67 8.54
C PRO A 40 12.02 -11.32 7.06
N ALA A 41 13.17 -11.66 6.47
CA ALA A 41 13.34 -11.60 5.02
C ALA A 41 12.33 -12.54 4.32
N PRO A 42 11.85 -12.19 3.12
CA PRO A 42 11.04 -13.10 2.30
C PRO A 42 11.78 -14.41 2.04
N LYS A 43 11.05 -15.53 1.99
CA LYS A 43 11.61 -16.82 1.57
C LYS A 43 11.72 -16.89 0.04
N ASP A 44 12.54 -17.82 -0.44
CA ASP A 44 12.59 -18.17 -1.86
C ASP A 44 11.18 -18.45 -2.40
N ASN A 45 10.86 -17.86 -3.56
CA ASN A 45 9.55 -17.93 -4.23
C ASN A 45 8.36 -17.29 -3.48
N GLN A 46 8.61 -16.50 -2.43
CA GLN A 46 7.55 -15.74 -1.78
C GLN A 46 7.21 -14.47 -2.57
N LEU A 47 5.93 -14.23 -2.83
CA LEU A 47 5.48 -12.96 -3.41
C LEU A 47 5.57 -11.84 -2.38
N VAL A 48 6.23 -10.74 -2.76
CA VAL A 48 6.36 -9.53 -1.95
C VAL A 48 5.42 -8.47 -2.50
N HIS A 49 4.55 -7.94 -1.64
CA HIS A 49 3.74 -6.78 -1.98
C HIS A 49 4.48 -5.50 -1.60
N ILE A 50 4.84 -4.71 -2.61
CA ILE A 50 5.39 -3.36 -2.42
C ILE A 50 4.23 -2.36 -2.56
N PRO A 51 3.80 -1.71 -1.48
CA PRO A 51 2.65 -0.82 -1.51
C PRO A 51 3.01 0.49 -2.22
N PRO A 52 2.15 1.00 -3.13
CA PRO A 52 2.40 2.24 -3.86
C PRO A 52 2.49 3.43 -2.91
N THR A 53 3.31 4.41 -3.29
CA THR A 53 3.52 5.69 -2.61
C THR A 53 2.59 6.77 -3.19
N MET A 54 2.56 7.94 -2.54
CA MET A 54 1.89 9.11 -3.10
C MET A 54 2.57 9.62 -4.38
N ALA A 55 3.88 9.43 -4.55
CA ALA A 55 4.56 9.77 -5.81
C ALA A 55 4.09 8.85 -6.94
N ASP A 56 3.94 7.54 -6.67
CA ASP A 56 3.42 6.59 -7.66
C ASP A 56 1.98 6.95 -8.06
N LEU A 57 1.16 7.48 -7.13
CA LEU A 57 -0.18 7.99 -7.45
C LEU A 57 -0.15 9.19 -8.41
N GLU A 58 0.81 10.10 -8.23
CA GLU A 58 0.96 11.26 -9.12
C GLU A 58 1.36 10.83 -10.53
N GLU A 59 2.26 9.85 -10.64
CA GLU A 59 2.74 9.30 -11.91
C GLU A 59 1.73 8.38 -12.62
N ALA A 60 0.83 7.74 -11.86
CA ALA A 60 -0.11 6.76 -12.40
C ALA A 60 -1.06 7.36 -13.46
N ASP A 61 -1.25 6.67 -14.58
CA ASP A 61 -2.24 7.04 -15.60
C ASP A 61 -3.64 6.53 -15.21
N ILE A 62 -4.28 7.24 -14.27
CA ILE A 62 -5.64 6.95 -13.80
C ILE A 62 -6.48 8.23 -13.73
N HIS A 63 -7.80 8.06 -13.77
CA HIS A 63 -8.75 9.18 -13.83
C HIS A 63 -8.51 10.22 -12.72
N PRO A 64 -8.50 11.54 -13.03
CA PRO A 64 -8.21 12.59 -12.03
C PRO A 64 -9.11 12.57 -10.79
N GLU A 65 -10.40 12.30 -10.96
CA GLU A 65 -11.32 12.16 -9.82
C GLU A 65 -10.97 10.95 -8.92
N LEU A 66 -10.43 9.86 -9.49
CA LEU A 66 -9.93 8.74 -8.69
C LEU A 66 -8.71 9.16 -7.86
N LYS A 67 -7.75 9.88 -8.46
CA LYS A 67 -6.61 10.44 -7.70
C LYS A 67 -7.07 11.34 -6.57
N LYS A 68 -8.08 12.19 -6.82
CA LYS A 68 -8.65 13.10 -5.81
C LYS A 68 -9.23 12.36 -4.61
N VAL A 69 -10.01 11.29 -4.82
CA VAL A 69 -10.57 10.53 -3.69
C VAL A 69 -9.50 9.72 -2.94
N ILE A 70 -8.48 9.21 -3.63
CA ILE A 70 -7.33 8.54 -2.99
C ILE A 70 -6.57 9.54 -2.09
N ARG A 71 -6.26 10.75 -2.60
CA ARG A 71 -5.62 11.80 -1.80
C ARG A 71 -6.45 12.19 -0.58
N ARG A 72 -7.78 12.31 -0.75
CA ARG A 72 -8.69 12.59 0.37
C ARG A 72 -8.67 11.48 1.42
N GLY A 73 -8.66 10.21 1.00
CA GLY A 73 -8.54 9.07 1.90
C GLY A 73 -7.24 9.09 2.69
N TYR A 74 -6.12 9.34 2.00
CA TYR A 74 -4.80 9.49 2.62
C TYR A 74 -4.75 10.64 3.64
N ASP A 75 -5.29 11.80 3.31
CA ASP A 75 -5.34 12.96 4.20
C ASP A 75 -6.17 12.68 5.46
N LEU A 76 -7.35 12.07 5.32
CA LEU A 76 -8.15 11.66 6.49
C LEU A 76 -7.46 10.59 7.34
N PHE A 77 -6.66 9.71 6.73
CA PHE A 77 -5.94 8.65 7.43
C PHE A 77 -4.76 9.19 8.26
N THR A 78 -4.01 10.11 7.67
CA THR A 78 -2.80 10.69 8.27
C THR A 78 -3.10 11.86 9.19
N ASN A 79 -4.21 12.55 8.93
CA ASN A 79 -4.70 13.70 9.67
C ASN A 79 -6.20 13.52 10.02
N THR A 80 -6.51 12.44 10.72
CA THR A 80 -7.87 12.12 11.20
C THR A 80 -8.41 13.15 12.19
N GLN A 81 -7.52 13.92 12.84
CA GLN A 81 -7.87 15.01 13.74
C GLN A 81 -8.74 16.12 13.11
N GLN A 82 -8.84 16.18 11.77
CA GLN A 82 -9.83 17.01 11.09
C GLN A 82 -11.28 16.71 11.52
N LEU A 83 -11.54 15.50 12.04
CA LEU A 83 -12.84 15.06 12.54
C LEU A 83 -12.97 15.19 14.07
N ARG A 84 -12.03 15.89 14.73
CA ARG A 84 -12.05 16.10 16.18
C ARG A 84 -13.32 16.83 16.61
N GLY A 85 -13.92 16.38 17.71
CA GLY A 85 -15.14 16.97 18.24
C GLY A 85 -16.42 16.58 17.47
N LYS A 86 -16.30 15.83 16.37
CA LYS A 86 -17.43 15.22 15.65
C LYS A 86 -17.41 13.70 15.74
N ASN A 87 -16.31 13.09 15.30
CA ASN A 87 -16.14 11.64 15.25
C ASN A 87 -14.90 11.15 15.99
N VAL A 88 -13.97 12.04 16.34
CA VAL A 88 -12.74 11.71 17.09
C VAL A 88 -12.70 12.50 18.39
N PHE A 89 -12.54 11.82 19.54
CA PHE A 89 -12.47 12.48 20.85
C PHE A 89 -11.20 12.15 21.64
N ASN A 90 -10.14 11.73 20.96
CA ASN A 90 -8.79 11.62 21.51
C ASN A 90 -7.75 12.34 20.62
N ASN A 91 -6.47 12.15 20.93
CA ASN A 91 -5.35 12.82 20.25
C ASN A 91 -4.63 11.92 19.21
N MET A 92 -5.30 10.91 18.64
CA MET A 92 -4.69 9.99 17.68
C MET A 92 -5.08 10.28 16.22
N ASN A 93 -4.32 9.73 15.29
CA ASN A 93 -4.71 9.55 13.88
C ASN A 93 -4.71 8.05 13.57
N CYS A 94 -5.32 7.62 12.46
CA CYS A 94 -5.20 6.22 12.02
C CYS A 94 -3.71 5.84 11.86
N SER A 95 -2.92 6.76 11.30
CA SER A 95 -1.47 6.63 11.13
C SER A 95 -0.68 6.47 12.45
N SER A 96 -1.27 6.76 13.62
CA SER A 96 -0.61 6.56 14.91
C SER A 96 -0.36 5.09 15.25
N CYS A 97 -1.16 4.17 14.68
CA CYS A 97 -0.99 2.72 14.87
C CYS A 97 -0.74 1.97 13.56
N HIS A 98 -1.26 2.49 12.46
CA HIS A 98 -1.10 1.92 11.12
C HIS A 98 0.06 2.61 10.39
N LEU A 99 1.28 2.12 10.63
CA LEU A 99 2.51 2.82 10.23
C LEU A 99 2.70 2.89 8.71
N GLY A 100 3.56 3.82 8.28
CA GLY A 100 3.80 4.09 6.85
C GLY A 100 2.53 4.52 6.12
N GLU A 101 1.71 5.34 6.77
CA GLU A 101 0.39 5.76 6.27
C GLU A 101 -0.54 4.57 5.95
N GLY A 102 -0.41 3.48 6.70
CA GLY A 102 -1.17 2.24 6.49
C GLY A 102 -0.55 1.26 5.48
N ARG A 103 0.65 1.53 5.00
CA ARG A 103 1.33 0.71 3.98
C ARG A 103 2.32 -0.29 4.57
N MET A 104 2.89 -0.01 5.74
CA MET A 104 3.99 -0.79 6.30
C MET A 104 3.56 -2.22 6.72
N PRO A 105 4.21 -3.28 6.22
CA PRO A 105 4.04 -4.64 6.68
C PRO A 105 4.29 -4.78 8.18
N PHE A 106 3.66 -5.78 8.81
CA PHE A 106 3.78 -6.07 10.24
C PHE A 106 3.30 -4.97 11.20
N SER A 107 2.76 -3.87 10.71
CA SER A 107 2.16 -2.79 11.52
C SER A 107 0.69 -2.57 11.17
N ALA A 108 -0.07 -3.66 11.11
CA ALA A 108 -1.47 -3.67 10.70
C ALA A 108 -1.73 -2.88 9.40
N PRO A 109 -1.09 -3.20 8.27
CA PRO A 109 -1.34 -2.48 7.02
C PRO A 109 -2.80 -2.58 6.57
N ILE A 110 -3.24 -1.63 5.74
CA ILE A 110 -4.64 -1.49 5.30
C ILE A 110 -4.94 -2.31 4.05
N TRP A 111 -3.96 -2.49 3.15
CA TRP A 111 -4.14 -3.24 1.91
C TRP A 111 -4.69 -4.68 2.09
N PRO A 112 -4.36 -5.47 3.14
CA PRO A 112 -4.97 -6.79 3.30
C PRO A 112 -6.44 -6.68 3.69
N ALA A 113 -6.85 -5.64 4.44
CA ALA A 113 -8.24 -5.46 4.86
C ALA A 113 -9.18 -5.27 3.66
N ALA A 114 -8.73 -4.59 2.61
CA ALA A 114 -9.52 -4.37 1.40
C ALA A 114 -9.81 -5.65 0.59
N VAL A 115 -8.99 -6.70 0.74
CA VAL A 115 -9.14 -7.96 -0.03
C VAL A 115 -9.57 -9.14 0.82
N THR A 116 -9.56 -9.01 2.15
CA THR A 116 -9.95 -10.08 3.10
C THR A 116 -11.33 -9.87 3.71
N LEU A 117 -11.88 -8.66 3.64
CA LEU A 117 -13.25 -8.38 4.06
C LEU A 117 -14.19 -8.50 2.86
N PRO A 118 -15.46 -8.93 3.06
CA PRO A 118 -16.13 -9.15 4.35
C PRO A 118 -15.68 -10.42 5.09
N GLY A 119 -15.76 -10.41 6.43
CA GLY A 119 -15.35 -11.55 7.27
C GLY A 119 -16.08 -11.63 8.61
N TYR A 120 -16.34 -12.85 9.10
CA TYR A 120 -16.96 -13.07 10.40
C TYR A 120 -16.07 -12.58 11.54
N ARG A 121 -16.65 -11.91 12.53
CA ARG A 121 -15.93 -11.39 13.68
C ARG A 121 -16.60 -11.78 14.99
N GLY A 122 -15.87 -12.53 15.82
CA GLY A 122 -16.37 -12.96 17.13
C GLY A 122 -16.69 -11.81 18.11
N LYS A 123 -16.10 -10.62 17.92
CA LYS A 123 -16.35 -9.45 18.80
C LYS A 123 -17.82 -9.01 18.81
N ASN A 124 -18.49 -9.03 17.65
CA ASN A 124 -19.87 -8.55 17.46
C ASN A 124 -20.78 -9.65 16.86
N GLY A 125 -20.28 -10.87 16.72
CA GLY A 125 -21.07 -12.05 16.37
C GLY A 125 -21.61 -12.06 14.94
N HIS A 126 -21.08 -11.26 14.02
CA HIS A 126 -21.54 -11.22 12.63
C HIS A 126 -20.43 -10.91 11.62
N VAL A 127 -20.78 -10.90 10.35
CA VAL A 127 -19.87 -10.60 9.23
C VAL A 127 -19.74 -9.09 9.07
N ASN A 128 -18.50 -8.59 9.14
CA ASN A 128 -18.22 -7.16 8.94
C ASN A 128 -17.69 -6.92 7.53
N ASN A 129 -18.17 -5.87 6.88
CA ASN A 129 -17.54 -5.30 5.68
C ASN A 129 -16.39 -4.34 6.08
N LEU A 130 -15.75 -3.72 5.08
CA LEU A 130 -14.65 -2.79 5.33
C LEU A 130 -15.11 -1.53 6.05
N GLU A 131 -16.26 -1.00 5.67
CA GLU A 131 -16.87 0.22 6.20
C GLU A 131 -17.20 0.06 7.69
N GLU A 132 -17.81 -1.05 8.08
CA GLU A 132 -18.05 -1.38 9.49
C GLU A 132 -16.75 -1.52 10.26
N ARG A 133 -15.72 -2.14 9.65
CA ARG A 133 -14.43 -2.29 10.32
C ARG A 133 -13.79 -0.94 10.62
N ILE A 134 -13.94 0.04 9.72
CA ILE A 134 -13.53 1.44 9.89
C ILE A 134 -14.39 2.13 10.95
N ALA A 135 -15.72 1.99 10.92
CA ALA A 135 -16.61 2.54 11.93
C ALA A 135 -16.26 2.06 13.34
N GLY A 136 -15.92 0.77 13.49
CA GLY A 136 -15.40 0.21 14.74
C GLY A 136 -14.10 0.87 15.21
N CYS A 137 -13.18 1.24 14.30
CA CYS A 137 -11.98 1.99 14.67
C CYS A 137 -12.33 3.38 15.22
N PHE A 138 -13.32 4.07 14.64
CA PHE A 138 -13.81 5.33 15.21
C PHE A 138 -14.35 5.14 16.62
N THR A 139 -15.18 4.12 16.86
CA THR A 139 -15.74 3.85 18.19
C THR A 139 -14.67 3.55 19.24
N TYR A 140 -13.73 2.65 18.94
CA TYR A 140 -12.79 2.14 19.94
C TYR A 140 -11.44 2.86 19.91
N SER A 141 -10.77 2.88 18.76
CA SER A 141 -9.43 3.47 18.63
C SER A 141 -9.48 4.99 18.69
N MET A 142 -10.50 5.63 18.11
CA MET A 142 -10.61 7.09 18.14
C MET A 142 -11.35 7.65 19.35
N ASN A 143 -11.76 6.77 20.27
CA ASN A 143 -12.65 7.10 21.39
C ASN A 143 -13.83 7.96 20.91
N GLY A 144 -14.43 7.57 19.79
CA GLY A 144 -15.17 8.47 18.92
C GLY A 144 -16.61 8.04 18.67
N LYS A 145 -17.30 8.80 17.82
CA LYS A 145 -18.59 8.41 17.27
C LYS A 145 -18.37 7.74 15.91
N PRO A 146 -18.91 6.52 15.68
CA PRO A 146 -18.79 5.84 14.40
C PRO A 146 -19.38 6.70 13.26
N LEU A 147 -18.83 6.52 12.06
CA LEU A 147 -19.40 7.07 10.83
C LEU A 147 -20.65 6.26 10.44
N GLU A 148 -21.58 6.91 9.77
CA GLU A 148 -22.67 6.21 9.07
C GLU A 148 -22.12 5.61 7.77
N TYR A 149 -22.56 4.39 7.43
CA TYR A 149 -22.14 3.65 6.24
C TYR A 149 -23.24 2.73 5.74
#